data_AF-A0A9D4H0I2-F1
#
_entry.id   AF-A0A9D4H0I2-F1
#
_cell.length_a   1.000
_cell.length_b   1.000
_cell.length_c   1.000
_cell.angle_alpha   90.00
_cell.angle_beta   90.00
_cell.angle_gamma   90.00
#
_symmetry.space_group_name_H-M   'P 1'
#
loop_
_entity.id
_entity.type
_entity.pdbx_description
1 polymer ?
#
loop_
_entity_poly.entity_id
_entity_poly.type
_entity_poly.pdbx_seq_one_letter_code
_entity_poly.pdbx_strand_id
1 'polypeptide(L)'
;MGSMADQQLYAVFTLIDITLALPPTSVKCETSFSAMKLLKNKRRGRLRAGRLNDVMMVKLTSPSINEFDPDLAIKHWMVILKPMLL
;
A
#
# COMPACT_ATOMS: atom_id res chain seq x y z
N MET A 1 10.30 1.09 36.36
CA MET A 1 9.55 -0.14 36.07
C MET A 1 8.09 0.22 36.30
N GLY A 2 7.28 0.30 35.24
CA GLY A 2 5.90 0.81 35.34
C GLY A 2 5.06 -0.04 36.29
N SER A 3 4.12 0.59 36.98
CA SER A 3 3.22 -0.10 37.90
C SER A 3 2.42 -1.18 37.14
N MET A 4 2.03 -2.25 37.83
CA MET A 4 1.14 -3.27 37.27
C MET A 4 -0.18 -2.67 36.75
N ALA A 5 -0.61 -1.53 37.30
CA ALA A 5 -1.75 -0.75 36.81
C ALA A 5 -1.47 -0.07 35.45
N ASP A 6 -0.26 0.45 35.24
CA ASP A 6 0.14 1.09 33.97
C ASP A 6 0.14 0.08 32.83
N GLN A 7 0.59 -1.14 33.11
CA GLN A 7 0.64 -2.22 32.13
C GLN A 7 -0.77 -2.72 31.74
N GLN A 8 -1.71 -2.73 32.68
CA GLN A 8 -3.11 -3.03 32.38
C GLN A 8 -3.76 -1.94 31.53
N LEU A 9 -3.50 -0.67 31.85
CA LEU A 9 -4.01 0.45 31.06
C LEU A 9 -3.45 0.45 29.63
N TYR A 10 -2.17 0.13 29.46
CA TYR A 10 -1.55 -0.04 28.14
C TYR A 10 -2.22 -1.16 27.32
N ALA A 11 -2.56 -2.28 27.96
CA ALA A 11 -3.27 -3.37 27.30
C ALA A 11 -4.66 -2.94 26.82
N VAL A 12 -5.39 -2.17 27.63
CA VAL A 12 -6.71 -1.63 27.23
C VAL A 12 -6.58 -0.72 26.02
N PHE A 13 -5.64 0.22 26.01
CA PHE A 13 -5.42 1.09 24.86
C PHE A 13 -5.02 0.31 23.60
N THR A 14 -4.14 -0.69 23.76
CA THR A 14 -3.74 -1.56 22.64
C THR A 14 -4.94 -2.28 22.02
N LEU A 15 -5.87 -2.78 22.83
CA LEU A 15 -7.08 -3.43 22.34
C LEU A 15 -8.02 -2.45 21.62
N ILE A 16 -8.13 -1.23 22.12
CA ILE A 16 -8.90 -0.17 21.47
C ILE A 16 -8.28 0.17 20.11
N ASP A 17 -6.96 0.35 20.03
CA ASP A 17 -6.25 0.66 18.78
C ASP A 17 -6.43 -0.45 17.74
N ILE A 18 -6.31 -1.71 18.14
CA ILE A 18 -6.55 -2.86 17.24
C ILE A 18 -8.01 -2.85 16.75
N THR A 19 -8.97 -2.63 17.66
CA THR A 19 -10.39 -2.61 17.31
C THR A 19 -10.72 -1.49 16.34
N LEU A 20 -10.11 -0.32 16.51
CA LEU A 20 -10.28 0.83 15.60
C LEU A 20 -9.56 0.63 14.26
N ALA A 21 -8.48 -0.16 14.22
CA ALA A 21 -7.77 -0.50 12.98
C ALA A 21 -8.53 -1.54 12.13
N LEU A 22 -9.38 -2.36 12.75
CA LEU A 22 -10.17 -3.36 12.03
C LEU A 22 -11.31 -2.68 11.26
N PRO A 23 -11.45 -2.95 9.95
CA PRO A 23 -12.58 -2.42 9.20
C PRO A 23 -13.89 -3.05 9.71
N PRO A 24 -14.96 -2.26 9.91
CA PRO A 24 -16.23 -2.77 10.42
C PRO A 24 -16.99 -3.64 9.41
N THR A 25 -16.57 -3.67 8.14
CA THR A 25 -17.23 -4.40 7.05
C THR A 25 -16.22 -5.05 6.10
N SER A 26 -16.67 -6.05 5.35
CA SER A 26 -15.90 -6.74 4.30
C SER A 26 -15.74 -5.91 3.01
N VAL A 27 -16.36 -4.74 2.90
CA VAL A 27 -16.40 -3.94 1.66
C VAL A 27 -15.01 -3.63 1.12
N LYS A 28 -14.04 -3.33 2.00
CA LYS A 28 -12.64 -3.11 1.59
C LYS A 28 -12.01 -4.37 0.97
N CYS A 29 -12.37 -5.54 1.48
CA CYS A 29 -11.92 -6.84 0.99
C CYS A 29 -12.55 -7.16 -0.38
N GLU A 30 -13.85 -6.93 -0.55
CA GLU A 30 -14.54 -7.13 -1.84
C GLU A 30 -14.02 -6.20 -2.93
N THR A 31 -13.70 -4.97 -2.56
CA THR A 31 -13.08 -3.97 -3.45
C THR A 31 -11.68 -4.43 -3.89
N SER A 32 -10.86 -4.92 -2.95
CA SER A 32 -9.52 -5.43 -3.30
C SER A 32 -9.61 -6.71 -4.16
N PHE A 33 -10.52 -7.63 -3.88
CA PHE A 33 -10.74 -8.78 -4.76
C PHE A 33 -11.19 -8.38 -6.17
N SER A 34 -12.05 -7.36 -6.29
CA SER A 34 -12.50 -6.84 -7.58
C SER A 34 -11.34 -6.21 -8.36
N ALA A 35 -10.52 -5.39 -7.70
CA ALA A 35 -9.31 -4.82 -8.30
C ALA A 35 -8.30 -5.90 -8.72
N MET A 36 -8.12 -6.97 -7.94
CA MET A 36 -7.27 -8.10 -8.32
C MET A 36 -7.81 -8.82 -9.56
N LYS A 37 -9.12 -9.03 -9.67
CA LYS A 37 -9.75 -9.63 -10.87
C LYS A 37 -9.48 -8.77 -12.11
N LEU A 38 -9.69 -7.45 -12.00
CA LEU A 38 -9.39 -6.51 -13.08
C LEU A 38 -7.91 -6.56 -13.48
N LEU A 39 -7.00 -6.58 -12.51
CA LEU A 39 -5.57 -6.64 -12.77
C LEU A 39 -5.15 -7.94 -13.49
N LYS A 40 -5.71 -9.08 -13.07
CA LYS A 40 -5.50 -10.38 -13.72
C LYS A 40 -6.04 -10.40 -15.16
N ASN A 41 -7.21 -9.79 -15.38
CA ASN A 41 -7.88 -9.83 -16.69
C ASN A 41 -7.34 -8.78 -17.67
N LYS A 42 -6.80 -7.67 -17.19
CA LYS A 42 -6.27 -6.56 -18.02
C LYS A 42 -4.99 -6.94 -18.76
N ARG A 43 -4.15 -7.82 -18.19
CA ARG A 43 -2.99 -8.40 -18.89
C ARG A 43 -3.39 -9.77 -19.45
N ARG A 44 -3.30 -9.94 -20.78
CA ARG A 44 -3.54 -11.23 -21.46
C ARG A 44 -2.55 -12.35 -21.07
N GLY A 45 -1.56 -12.08 -20.21
CA GLY A 45 -0.59 -13.04 -19.71
C GLY A 45 -0.78 -13.30 -18.21
N ARG A 46 -0.65 -14.55 -17.78
CA ARG A 46 -0.74 -14.96 -16.38
C ARG A 46 0.36 -14.29 -15.55
N LEU A 47 -0.01 -13.41 -14.61
CA LEU A 47 0.94 -12.89 -13.62
C LEU A 47 1.32 -13.99 -12.63
N ARG A 48 2.60 -14.08 -12.29
CA ARG A 48 3.07 -14.89 -11.15
C ARG A 48 2.50 -14.29 -9.85
N ALA A 49 2.21 -15.15 -8.86
CA ALA A 49 1.59 -14.74 -7.61
C ALA A 49 2.37 -13.64 -6.86
N GLY A 50 3.70 -13.74 -6.79
CA GLY A 50 4.53 -12.69 -6.17
C GLY A 50 4.34 -11.33 -6.84
N ARG A 51 4.51 -11.26 -8.18
CA ARG A 51 4.30 -10.02 -8.94
C ARG A 51 2.88 -9.48 -8.82
N LEU A 52 1.88 -10.36 -8.72
CA LEU A 52 0.50 -9.93 -8.50
C LEU A 52 0.36 -9.23 -7.15
N ASN A 53 0.93 -9.78 -6.08
CA ASN A 53 0.89 -9.17 -4.75
C ASN A 53 1.62 -7.82 -4.74
N ASP A 54 2.79 -7.72 -5.37
CA ASP A 54 3.56 -6.47 -5.44
C ASP A 54 2.75 -5.36 -6.12
N VAL A 55 2.16 -5.66 -7.28
CA VAL A 55 1.34 -4.69 -8.03
C VAL A 55 0.05 -4.38 -7.28
N MET A 56 -0.55 -5.36 -6.60
CA MET A 56 -1.73 -5.15 -5.78
C MET A 56 -1.45 -4.23 -4.59
N MET A 57 -0.29 -4.39 -3.94
CA MET A 57 0.16 -3.52 -2.86
C MET A 57 0.21 -2.08 -3.35
N VAL A 58 0.94 -1.82 -4.44
CA VAL A 58 0.99 -0.48 -5.06
C VAL A 58 -0.43 0.02 -5.34
N LYS A 59 -1.27 -0.78 -6.00
CA LYS A 59 -2.62 -0.35 -6.38
C LYS A 59 -3.53 0.01 -5.20
N LEU A 60 -3.36 -0.63 -4.05
CA LEU A 60 -4.19 -0.43 -2.86
C LEU A 60 -3.66 0.65 -1.91
N THR A 61 -2.34 0.87 -1.88
CA THR A 61 -1.71 1.77 -0.92
C THR A 61 -1.22 3.07 -1.55
N SER A 62 -1.01 3.11 -2.86
CA SER A 62 -0.60 4.33 -3.54
C SER A 62 -1.80 5.25 -3.80
N PRO A 63 -1.56 6.57 -3.93
CA PRO A 63 -2.51 7.50 -4.51
C PRO A 63 -2.98 7.05 -5.91
N SER A 64 -4.05 7.70 -6.40
CA SER A 64 -4.55 7.40 -7.73
C SER A 64 -3.50 7.71 -8.79
N ILE A 65 -3.50 6.96 -9.90
CA ILE A 65 -2.61 7.27 -11.04
C ILE A 65 -2.87 8.67 -11.61
N ASN A 66 -4.08 9.20 -11.44
CA ASN A 66 -4.44 10.55 -11.86
C ASN A 66 -3.78 11.64 -11.00
N GLU A 67 -3.30 11.29 -9.81
CA GLU A 67 -2.59 12.16 -8.86
C GLU A 67 -1.07 12.00 -8.97
N PHE A 68 -0.60 11.17 -9.90
CA PHE A 68 0.82 10.96 -10.11
C PHE A 68 1.46 12.19 -10.76
N ASP A 69 2.39 12.82 -10.05
CA ASP A 69 3.23 13.90 -10.57
C ASP A 69 4.50 13.31 -11.22
N PRO A 70 4.62 13.36 -12.57
CA PRO A 70 5.80 12.85 -13.25
C PRO A 70 7.04 13.73 -13.07
N ASP A 71 6.90 15.00 -12.71
CA ASP A 71 8.01 15.96 -12.72
C ASP A 71 9.09 15.61 -11.69
N LEU A 72 8.67 15.12 -10.52
CA LEU A 72 9.61 14.62 -9.50
C LEU A 72 10.42 13.43 -10.04
N ALA A 73 9.75 12.44 -10.65
CA ALA A 73 10.42 11.26 -11.20
C ALA A 73 11.38 11.64 -12.33
N ILE A 74 10.97 12.54 -13.23
CA ILE A 74 11.81 13.05 -14.33
C ILE A 74 13.06 13.73 -13.78
N LYS A 75 12.91 14.63 -12.80
CA LYS A 75 14.04 15.29 -12.14
C LYS A 75 14.98 14.26 -11.52
N HIS A 76 14.46 13.26 -10.80
CA HIS A 76 15.29 12.23 -10.18
C HIS A 76 16.04 11.37 -11.21
N TRP A 77 15.41 10.94 -12.30
CA TRP A 77 16.03 10.04 -13.29
C TRP A 77 16.93 10.77 -14.28
N MET A 78 16.58 11.98 -14.69
CA MET A 78 17.33 12.73 -15.70
C MET A 78 18.50 13.53 -15.13
N VAL A 79 18.54 13.80 -13.82
CA VAL A 79 19.73 14.42 -13.19
C VAL A 79 20.92 13.44 -13.17
N ILE A 80 20.68 12.12 -13.05
CA ILE A 80 21.73 11.09 -13.09
C ILE A 80 22.36 10.96 -14.49
N LEU A 81 21.68 11.39 -15.55
CA LEU A 81 22.20 11.35 -16.93
C LEU A 81 23.12 12.52 -17.29
N LYS A 82 23.28 13.53 -16.39
CA LYS A 82 24.07 14.72 -16.70
C LYS A 82 25.61 14.62 -16.55
N PRO A 83 26.25 13.62 -15.90
CA PRO A 83 27.70 13.54 -15.87
C PRO A 83 28.32 12.68 -17.00
N MET A 84 27.62 12.44 -18.12
CA MET A 84 28.17 11.66 -19.24
C MET A 84 28.14 12.37 -20.61
N LEU A 85 27.74 13.66 -20.69
CA LEU A 85 27.68 14.40 -21.96
C LEU A 85 28.38 15.78 -21.92
N LEU A 86 29.49 15.89 -21.18
CA LEU A 86 30.47 16.96 -21.34
C LEU A 86 31.88 16.36 -21.35
#